data_AF-C0M0A4-F1
#
_entry.id   AF-C0M0A4-F1
#
_cell.length_a   1.000
_cell.length_b   1.000
_cell.length_c   1.000
_cell.angle_alpha   90.00
_cell.angle_beta   90.00
_cell.angle_gamma   90.00
#
_symmetry.space_group_name_H-M   'P 1'
#
loop_
_entity.id
_entity.type
_entity.pdbx_description
1 polymer ?
#
loop_
_entity_poly.entity_id
_entity_poly.type
_entity_poly.pdbx_seq_one_letter_code
_entity_poly.pdbx_strand_id
1 'polypeptide(L)'
;FFKEMATKYGNTNNVIYEIYNEPLQVSWSGVIKPYAQAVIAAIRSIDPDNLIIVGTPSWSQDVDTAANDPITGYKNIAYTL
;
A
#
# COMPACT_ATOMS: atom_id res chain seq x y z
N PHE A 1 -9.97 -10.28 0.21
CA PHE A 1 -10.30 -9.12 1.05
C PHE A 1 -10.26 -7.80 0.28
N PHE A 2 -9.11 -7.21 -0.07
CA PHE A 2 -9.07 -5.85 -0.65
C PHE A 2 -9.90 -5.63 -1.92
N LYS A 3 -9.96 -6.61 -2.84
CA LYS A 3 -10.87 -6.55 -3.99
C LYS A 3 -12.33 -6.42 -3.58
N GLU A 4 -12.75 -7.15 -2.55
CA GLU A 4 -14.13 -7.09 -2.04
C GLU A 4 -14.44 -5.72 -1.45
N MET A 5 -13.50 -5.15 -0.67
CA MET A 5 -13.66 -3.82 -0.09
C MET A 5 -13.64 -2.72 -1.16
N ALA A 6 -12.79 -2.83 -2.18
CA ALA A 6 -12.77 -1.92 -3.33
C ALA A 6 -14.08 -2.03 -4.14
N THR A 7 -14.61 -3.23 -4.38
CA THR A 7 -15.91 -3.40 -5.05
C THR A 7 -17.04 -2.78 -4.23
N LYS A 8 -17.01 -2.93 -2.91
CA LYS A 8 -18.09 -2.46 -2.04
C LYS A 8 -18.04 -0.95 -1.78
N TYR A 9 -16.84 -0.39 -1.62
CA TYR A 9 -16.66 0.98 -1.12
C TYR A 9 -15.69 1.84 -1.94
N GLY A 10 -15.18 1.37 -3.08
CA GLY A 10 -14.18 2.09 -3.86
C GLY A 10 -14.63 3.45 -4.40
N ASN A 11 -15.95 3.66 -4.51
CA ASN A 11 -16.55 4.95 -4.88
C ASN A 11 -16.87 5.85 -3.66
N THR A 12 -16.33 5.53 -2.48
CA THR A 12 -16.55 6.28 -1.24
C THR A 12 -15.28 7.02 -0.83
N ASN A 13 -15.27 8.35 -0.98
CA ASN A 13 -14.09 9.20 -0.77
C ASN A 13 -13.44 9.11 0.63
N ASN A 14 -14.15 8.59 1.63
CA ASN A 14 -13.66 8.49 3.01
C ASN A 14 -12.90 7.19 3.31
N VAL A 15 -12.77 6.29 2.32
CA VAL A 15 -12.06 5.02 2.50
C VAL A 15 -10.57 5.22 2.27
N ILE A 16 -9.77 4.68 3.20
CA ILE A 16 -8.31 4.62 3.10
C ILE A 16 -7.93 3.14 3.31
N TYR A 17 -7.05 2.62 2.44
CA TYR A 17 -6.58 1.25 2.52
C TYR A 17 -5.19 1.20 3.16
N GLU A 18 -5.10 0.69 4.38
CA GLU A 18 -3.82 0.30 4.96
C GLU A 18 -3.56 -1.18 4.68
N ILE A 19 -2.59 -1.45 3.80
CA ILE A 19 -2.47 -2.79 3.20
C ILE A 19 -1.56 -3.75 3.99
N TYR A 20 -0.74 -3.21 4.90
CA TYR A 20 0.11 -3.97 5.82
C TYR A 20 0.51 -3.07 7.00
N ASN A 21 -0.17 -3.20 8.15
CA ASN A 21 -0.04 -2.33 9.33
C ASN A 21 1.41 -2.20 9.85
N GLU A 22 2.08 -3.31 10.14
CA GLU A 22 3.42 -3.30 10.72
C GLU A 22 4.24 -4.47 10.17
N PRO A 23 4.89 -4.30 9.01
CA PRO A 23 5.89 -5.25 8.55
C PRO A 23 6.98 -5.41 9.61
N LEU A 24 7.37 -6.66 9.88
CA LEU A 24 8.50 -6.95 10.77
C LEU A 24 9.83 -6.53 10.10
N GLN A 25 10.94 -7.14 10.52
CA GLN A 25 12.25 -6.97 9.88
C GLN A 25 12.34 -7.78 8.58
N VAL A 26 11.47 -7.45 7.63
CA VAL A 26 11.43 -8.06 6.28
C VAL A 26 11.89 -7.06 5.24
N SER A 27 12.48 -7.55 4.16
CA SER A 27 13.05 -6.71 3.11
C SER A 27 12.00 -5.84 2.42
N TRP A 28 12.29 -4.54 2.29
CA TRP A 28 11.48 -3.63 1.46
C TRP A 28 11.36 -4.15 0.02
N SER A 29 12.49 -4.30 -0.67
CA SER A 29 12.53 -4.68 -2.09
C SER A 29 12.14 -6.14 -2.35
N GLY A 30 12.43 -7.04 -1.42
CA GLY A 30 12.19 -8.47 -1.58
C GLY A 30 10.80 -8.94 -1.12
N VAL A 31 10.16 -8.23 -0.19
CA VAL A 31 8.91 -8.69 0.44
C VAL A 31 7.82 -7.63 0.39
N ILE A 32 8.06 -6.46 0.99
CA ILE A 32 7.00 -5.46 1.21
C ILE A 32 6.56 -4.83 -0.11
N LYS A 33 7.50 -4.33 -0.92
CA LYS A 33 7.20 -3.66 -2.19
C LYS A 33 6.51 -4.58 -3.21
N PRO A 34 6.97 -5.82 -3.46
CA PRO A 34 6.27 -6.75 -4.35
C PRO A 34 4.85 -7.08 -3.88
N TYR A 35 4.67 -7.32 -2.56
CA TYR A 35 3.35 -7.53 -1.97
C TYR A 35 2.45 -6.30 -2.17
N ALA A 36 2.94 -5.12 -1.84
CA ALA A 36 2.21 -3.87 -1.96
C ALA A 36 1.79 -3.61 -3.40
N GLN A 37 2.67 -3.80 -4.38
CA GLN A 37 2.35 -3.64 -5.80
C GLN A 37 1.24 -4.60 -6.25
N ALA A 38 1.26 -5.86 -5.79
CA ALA A 38 0.19 -6.82 -6.10
C ALA A 38 -1.16 -6.40 -5.51
N VAL A 39 -1.19 -5.93 -4.26
CA VAL A 39 -2.43 -5.46 -3.61
C VAL A 39 -2.92 -4.15 -4.22
N ILE A 40 -2.03 -3.18 -4.47
CA ILE A 40 -2.36 -1.92 -5.13
C ILE A 40 -2.95 -2.18 -6.52
N ALA A 41 -2.36 -3.07 -7.32
CA ALA A 41 -2.91 -3.43 -8.63
C ALA A 41 -4.33 -4.01 -8.52
N ALA A 42 -4.57 -4.86 -7.51
CA ALA A 42 -5.88 -5.43 -7.27
C ALA A 42 -6.92 -4.38 -6.85
N ILE A 43 -6.55 -3.41 -6.01
CA ILE A 43 -7.41 -2.28 -5.64
C ILE A 43 -7.68 -1.40 -6.86
N ARG A 44 -6.62 -0.99 -7.58
CA ARG A 44 -6.67 -0.06 -8.72
C ARG A 44 -7.41 -0.58 -9.95
N SER A 45 -7.60 -1.90 -10.05
CA SER A 45 -8.52 -2.48 -11.05
C SER A 45 -10.00 -2.13 -10.82
N ILE A 46 -10.35 -1.61 -9.64
CA ILE A 46 -11.72 -1.32 -9.20
C ILE A 46 -11.86 0.13 -8.71
N ASP A 47 -10.94 0.56 -7.85
CA ASP A 47 -10.89 1.88 -7.22
C ASP A 47 -9.66 2.65 -7.71
N PRO A 48 -9.83 3.64 -8.62
CA PRO A 48 -8.72 4.28 -9.29
C PRO A 48 -7.94 5.29 -8.44
N ASP A 49 -8.51 5.80 -7.34
CA ASP A 49 -8.01 7.04 -6.73
C ASP A 49 -8.06 7.16 -5.20
N ASN A 50 -8.73 6.29 -4.43
CA ASN A 50 -8.65 6.38 -2.96
C ASN A 50 -7.23 6.15 -2.43
N LEU A 51 -6.90 6.76 -1.29
CA LEU A 51 -5.57 6.69 -0.69
C LEU A 51 -5.23 5.26 -0.25
N ILE A 52 -4.03 4.81 -0.61
CA ILE A 52 -3.46 3.54 -0.13
C ILE A 52 -2.21 3.86 0.70
N ILE A 53 -2.18 3.35 1.93
CA ILE A 53 -1.08 3.47 2.88
C ILE A 53 -0.33 2.14 2.91
N VAL A 54 0.98 2.21 2.72
CA VAL A 54 1.89 1.06 2.67
C VAL A 54 2.81 1.07 3.89
N GLY A 55 2.80 -0.04 4.63
CA GLY A 55 3.72 -0.28 5.73
C GLY A 55 5.18 -0.28 5.31
N THR A 56 6.09 0.08 6.20
CA THR A 56 7.55 0.04 5.98
C THR A 56 8.21 -0.97 6.94
N PRO A 57 9.46 -1.42 6.70
CA PRO A 57 10.12 -2.38 7.59
C PRO A 57 10.20 -1.90 9.04
N SER A 58 10.49 -2.85 9.94
CA SER A 58 10.76 -2.58 11.36
C SER A 58 9.57 -1.91 12.07
N TRP A 59 8.40 -2.53 11.95
CA TRP A 59 7.12 -2.03 12.50
C TRP A 59 6.79 -0.63 12.02
N SER A 60 6.88 -0.43 10.70
CA SER A 60 6.56 0.83 10.04
C SER A 60 7.51 1.99 10.38
N GLN A 61 8.77 1.73 10.75
CA GLN A 61 9.72 2.78 11.18
C GLN A 61 10.80 3.11 10.13
N ASP A 62 11.03 2.24 9.15
CA ASP A 62 12.10 2.40 8.15
C ASP A 62 11.59 3.05 6.84
N VAL A 63 10.95 4.22 6.94
CA VAL A 63 10.35 4.92 5.79
C VAL A 63 11.37 5.38 4.75
N ASP A 64 12.62 5.57 5.17
CA ASP A 64 13.75 5.92 4.29
C ASP A 64 13.98 4.85 3.21
N THR A 65 13.74 3.57 3.51
CA THR A 65 13.87 2.48 2.53
C THR A 65 12.86 2.64 1.38
N ALA A 66 11.63 3.02 1.69
CA ALA A 66 10.58 3.31 0.71
C ALA A 66 10.84 4.63 -0.03
N ALA A 67 11.37 5.65 0.65
CA ALA A 67 11.74 6.91 0.03
C ALA A 67 12.87 6.74 -1.01
N ASN A 68 13.83 5.84 -0.74
CA ASN A 68 14.94 5.52 -1.63
C ASN A 68 14.54 4.66 -2.83
N ASP A 69 13.53 3.79 -2.68
CA ASP A 69 13.01 2.94 -3.76
C ASP A 69 11.46 2.92 -3.79
N PRO A 70 10.82 4.04 -4.16
CA PRO A 70 9.37 4.20 -4.04
C PRO A 70 8.60 3.29 -5.01
N ILE A 71 7.35 3.01 -4.67
CA ILE A 71 6.38 2.42 -5.60
C ILE A 71 5.99 3.48 -6.63
N THR A 72 6.27 3.20 -7.89
CA THR A 72 5.94 4.05 -9.05
C THR A 72 4.86 3.42 -9.92
N GLY A 73 4.19 4.22 -10.75
CA GLY A 73 3.15 3.74 -11.68
C GLY A 73 1.73 3.75 -11.12
N TYR A 74 1.55 4.11 -9.85
CA TYR A 74 0.26 4.29 -9.20
C TYR A 74 0.15 5.69 -8.58
N LYS A 75 -1.07 6.22 -8.50
CA LYS A 75 -1.37 7.49 -7.82
C LYS A 75 -1.86 7.23 -6.39
N ASN A 76 -1.76 8.26 -5.55
CA ASN A 76 -2.29 8.30 -4.18
C ASN A 76 -1.79 7.14 -3.32
N ILE A 77 -0.46 6.99 -3.27
CA ILE A 77 0.24 6.07 -2.38
C ILE A 77 0.97 6.89 -1.31
N ALA A 78 0.76 6.53 -0.05
CA ALA A 78 1.50 7.05 1.10
C ALA A 78 2.22 5.91 1.84
N TYR A 79 3.22 6.25 2.64
CA TYR A 79 4.02 5.30 3.41
C TYR A 79 3.95 5.65 4.90
N THR A 80 3.95 4.64 5.76
CA THR A 80 3.99 4.81 7.22
C THR A 80 5.41 5.09 7.72
N LEU A 81 5.51 5.74 8.89
CA LEU A 81 6.73 6.09 9.62
C LEU A 81 6.55 5.85 11.12
#